data_AF-A0A2S8Z331-F1
#
_entry.id   AF-A0A2S8Z331-F1
#
_cell.length_a   1.000
_cell.length_b   1.000
_cell.length_c   1.000
_cell.angle_alpha   90.00
_cell.angle_beta   90.00
_cell.angle_gamma   90.00
#
_symmetry.space_group_name_H-M   'P 1'
#
loop_
_entity.id
_entity.type
_entity.pdbx_description
1 polymer ?
#
loop_
_entity_poly.entity_id
_entity_poly.type
_entity_poly.pdbx_seq_one_letter_code
_entity_poly.pdbx_strand_id
1 'polypeptide(L)'
;MSTPMRSEVPGMDLPDLAELVMPTPVSLFPQTLAWQLLLAAIVLVLLIYLLVHYRRYVRRRWRRQAVSLASAARVSGSSNDWFVLIKRVCLLHMPRGQVAALDDDAVLARLTMLDESARQALLDRHYRHADRLTDSTNEKVADAFDQWLKGLPDAR
;
A
#
# COMPACT_ATOMS: atom_id res chain seq x y z
N MET A 1 94.38 -8.77 -9.01
CA MET A 1 93.55 -7.74 -8.35
C MET A 1 92.14 -8.28 -8.25
N SER A 2 91.54 -8.25 -7.05
CA SER A 2 90.14 -8.55 -6.73
C SER A 2 89.75 -10.02 -6.51
N THR A 3 90.05 -10.51 -5.30
CA THR A 3 89.36 -11.61 -4.60
C THR A 3 87.88 -11.25 -4.36
N PRO A 4 86.88 -12.09 -4.67
CA PRO A 4 85.56 -11.93 -4.08
C PRO A 4 85.60 -12.48 -2.64
N MET A 5 85.42 -11.59 -1.66
CA MET A 5 85.15 -11.98 -0.27
C MET A 5 83.85 -12.81 -0.23
N ARG A 6 83.97 -14.08 0.16
CA ARG A 6 82.84 -14.79 0.77
C ARG A 6 82.54 -14.09 2.09
N SER A 7 81.38 -13.48 2.21
CA SER A 7 80.80 -13.13 3.51
C SER A 7 80.33 -14.42 4.17
N GLU A 8 81.28 -15.16 4.76
CA GLU A 8 80.96 -16.19 5.75
C GLU A 8 80.47 -15.47 7.00
N VAL A 9 79.15 -15.30 7.13
CA VAL A 9 78.54 -14.97 8.41
C VAL A 9 78.48 -16.30 9.18
N PRO A 10 79.32 -16.52 10.21
CA PRO A 10 79.35 -17.79 10.92
C PRO A 10 78.12 -17.86 11.82
N GLY A 11 77.27 -18.87 11.63
CA GLY A 11 76.15 -19.15 12.53
C GLY A 11 74.76 -19.10 11.91
N MET A 12 74.63 -18.97 10.58
CA MET A 12 73.35 -19.16 9.90
C MET A 12 73.48 -20.19 8.77
N ASP A 13 73.59 -21.45 9.16
CA ASP A 13 73.20 -22.56 8.29
C ASP A 13 71.68 -22.53 8.19
N LEU A 14 71.15 -21.77 7.22
CA LEU A 14 69.75 -21.94 6.84
C LEU A 14 69.65 -23.32 6.16
N PRO A 15 68.93 -24.29 6.75
CA PRO A 15 68.66 -25.53 6.06
C PRO A 15 67.95 -25.17 4.76
N ASP A 16 68.35 -25.83 3.68
CA ASP A 16 67.66 -25.81 2.39
C ASP A 16 66.16 -25.80 2.67
N LEU A 17 65.46 -24.76 2.18
CA LEU A 17 64.05 -24.51 2.42
C LEU A 17 63.27 -25.70 1.90
N ALA A 18 63.17 -26.74 2.73
CA ALA A 18 62.41 -27.93 2.48
C ALA A 18 61.05 -27.44 2.07
N GLU A 19 60.67 -27.72 0.82
CA GLU A 19 59.38 -27.34 0.24
C GLU A 19 58.30 -27.71 1.25
N LEU A 20 57.88 -26.70 2.02
CA LEU A 20 56.78 -26.81 2.93
C LEU A 20 55.59 -27.03 2.02
N VAL A 21 55.15 -28.28 1.88
CA VAL A 21 53.90 -28.65 1.22
C VAL A 21 52.84 -27.77 1.86
N MET A 22 52.43 -26.72 1.15
CA MET A 22 51.41 -25.82 1.65
C MET A 22 50.18 -26.67 1.93
N PRO A 23 49.61 -26.63 3.16
CA PRO A 23 48.37 -27.33 3.41
C PRO A 23 47.35 -26.78 2.42
N THR A 24 46.68 -27.67 1.69
CA THR A 24 45.60 -27.30 0.78
C THR A 24 44.67 -26.32 1.50
N PRO A 25 44.37 -25.14 0.93
CA PRO A 25 43.64 -24.10 1.64
C PRO A 25 42.32 -24.66 2.12
N VAL A 26 42.22 -24.87 3.44
CA VAL A 26 40.96 -25.24 4.07
C VAL A 26 40.06 -24.03 3.97
N SER A 27 38.88 -24.22 3.38
CA SER A 27 37.89 -23.16 3.27
C SER A 27 37.51 -22.70 4.67
N LEU A 28 38.06 -21.56 5.08
CA LEU A 28 37.73 -20.87 6.33
C LEU A 28 36.38 -20.15 6.23
N PHE A 29 35.56 -20.45 5.23
CA PHE A 29 34.17 -20.04 5.22
C PHE A 29 33.41 -21.04 6.09
N PRO A 30 33.08 -20.72 7.36
CA PRO A 30 32.10 -21.49 8.08
C PRO A 30 30.79 -21.28 7.33
N GLN A 31 30.44 -22.21 6.44
CA GLN A 31 29.12 -22.33 5.83
C GLN A 31 28.14 -22.82 6.90
N THR A 32 28.04 -22.03 7.95
CA THR A 32 27.19 -22.25 9.09
C THR A 32 25.77 -21.99 8.63
N LEU A 33 24.90 -22.93 8.96
CA LEU A 33 23.45 -22.82 8.80
C LEU A 33 22.89 -21.47 9.31
N ALA A 34 23.62 -20.81 10.20
CA ALA A 34 23.35 -19.46 10.69
C ALA A 34 23.14 -18.42 9.57
N TRP A 35 23.91 -18.44 8.48
CA TRP A 35 23.71 -17.48 7.38
C TRP A 35 22.43 -17.74 6.60
N GLN A 36 22.04 -19.00 6.44
CA GLN A 36 20.77 -19.36 5.82
C GLN A 36 19.59 -18.95 6.70
N LEU A 37 19.70 -19.14 8.03
CA LEU A 37 18.71 -18.67 9.00
C LEU A 37 18.62 -17.14 9.03
N LEU A 38 19.76 -16.44 8.97
CA LEU A 38 19.80 -14.98 8.90
C LEU A 38 19.11 -14.49 7.62
N LEU A 39 19.43 -15.08 6.47
CA LEU A 39 18.80 -14.73 5.20
C LEU A 39 17.30 -15.03 5.23
N ALA A 40 16.89 -16.18 5.76
CA ALA A 40 15.47 -16.52 5.92
C ALA A 40 14.75 -15.53 6.84
N ALA A 41 15.36 -15.11 7.94
CA ALA A 41 14.81 -14.09 8.83
C ALA A 41 14.67 -12.74 8.13
N ILE A 42 15.69 -12.30 7.38
CA ILE A 42 15.63 -11.05 6.60
C ILE A 42 14.51 -11.11 5.56
N VAL A 43 14.41 -12.22 4.81
CA VAL A 43 13.34 -12.41 3.82
C VAL A 43 11.98 -12.40 4.49
N LEU A 44 11.81 -13.05 5.64
CA LEU A 44 10.55 -13.07 6.37
C LEU A 44 10.15 -11.66 6.83
N VAL A 45 11.08 -10.90 7.42
CA VAL A 45 10.84 -9.51 7.83
C VAL A 45 10.48 -8.64 6.62
N LEU A 46 11.20 -8.80 5.50
CA LEU A 46 10.92 -8.08 4.27
C LEU A 46 9.53 -8.44 3.71
N LEU A 47 9.15 -9.71 3.76
CA LEU A 47 7.84 -10.18 3.31
C LEU A 47 6.73 -9.56 4.17
N ILE A 48 6.87 -9.61 5.50
CA ILE A 48 5.92 -9.00 6.44
C ILE A 48 5.83 -7.49 6.20
N TYR A 49 6.97 -6.81 6.03
CA TYR A 49 7.02 -5.39 5.74
C TYR A 49 6.29 -5.07 4.44
N LEU A 50 6.59 -5.79 3.35
CA LEU A 50 5.89 -5.64 2.07
C LEU A 50 4.39 -5.90 2.22
N LEU A 51 3.98 -6.92 2.97
CA LEU A 51 2.58 -7.29 3.11
C LEU A 51 1.81 -6.22 3.90
N VAL A 52 2.40 -5.67 4.97
CA VAL A 52 1.83 -4.55 5.73
C VAL A 52 1.76 -3.29 4.86
N HIS A 53 2.82 -2.97 4.13
CA HIS A 53 2.86 -1.82 3.22
C HIS A 53 1.88 -1.96 2.06
N TYR A 54 1.79 -3.14 1.46
CA TYR A 54 0.89 -3.45 0.37
C TYR A 54 -0.56 -3.38 0.84
N ARG A 55 -0.90 -3.94 2.01
CA ARG A 55 -2.23 -3.78 2.60
C ARG A 55 -2.54 -2.31 2.88
N ARG A 56 -1.57 -1.53 3.36
CA ARG A 56 -1.70 -0.05 3.50
C ARG A 56 -1.90 0.65 2.15
N TYR A 57 -1.25 0.18 1.08
CA TYR A 57 -1.34 0.76 -0.25
C TYR A 57 -2.67 0.44 -0.94
N VAL A 58 -3.13 -0.81 -0.87
CA VAL A 58 -4.46 -1.22 -1.35
C VAL A 58 -5.56 -0.44 -0.61
N ARG A 59 -5.40 -0.22 0.71
CA ARG A 59 -6.24 0.69 1.50
C ARG A 59 -6.22 2.14 1.02
N ARG A 60 -5.20 2.60 0.28
CA ARG A 60 -5.18 3.95 -0.32
C ARG A 60 -5.75 3.96 -1.73
N ARG A 61 -5.76 2.81 -2.41
CA ARG A 61 -6.27 2.67 -3.78
C ARG A 61 -7.79 2.84 -3.86
N TRP A 62 -8.54 2.32 -2.88
CA TRP A 62 -10.00 2.48 -2.87
C TRP A 62 -10.42 3.95 -2.71
N ARG A 63 -9.72 4.73 -1.88
CA ARG A 63 -9.97 6.19 -1.76
C ARG A 63 -9.75 6.90 -3.10
N ARG A 64 -8.65 6.58 -3.79
CA ARG A 64 -8.37 7.16 -5.13
C ARG A 64 -9.45 6.79 -6.14
N GLN A 65 -9.91 5.54 -6.13
CA GLN A 65 -11.01 5.09 -6.99
C GLN A 65 -12.31 5.82 -6.65
N ALA A 66 -12.65 5.95 -5.38
CA ALA A 66 -13.82 6.69 -4.93
C ALA A 66 -13.78 8.16 -5.37
N VAL A 67 -12.62 8.83 -5.23
CA VAL A 67 -12.42 10.21 -5.72
C VAL A 67 -12.56 10.30 -7.24
N SER A 68 -12.00 9.36 -8.00
CA SER A 68 -12.15 9.36 -9.47
C SER A 68 -13.60 9.15 -9.92
N LEU A 69 -14.34 8.30 -9.21
CA LEU A 69 -15.75 8.08 -9.48
C LEU A 69 -16.59 9.29 -9.05
N ALA A 70 -16.23 9.96 -7.96
CA ALA A 70 -16.87 11.20 -7.53
C ALA A 70 -16.67 12.33 -8.56
N SER A 71 -15.48 12.44 -9.16
CA SER A 71 -15.28 13.40 -10.25
C SER A 71 -16.14 13.07 -11.47
N ALA A 72 -16.33 11.79 -11.79
CA ALA A 72 -17.21 11.39 -12.89
C ALA A 72 -18.70 11.70 -12.58
N ALA A 73 -19.16 11.42 -11.35
CA ALA A 73 -20.51 11.75 -10.90
C ALA A 73 -20.75 13.27 -10.85
N ARG A 74 -19.74 14.04 -10.46
CA ARG A 74 -19.79 15.51 -10.48
C ARG A 74 -19.91 16.05 -11.92
N VAL A 75 -19.21 15.45 -12.88
CA VAL A 75 -19.31 15.85 -14.30
C VAL A 75 -20.65 15.44 -14.91
N SER A 76 -21.19 14.27 -14.55
CA SER A 76 -22.50 13.85 -15.06
C SER A 76 -23.64 14.69 -14.47
N GLY A 77 -23.51 15.07 -13.19
CA GLY A 77 -24.55 15.79 -12.44
C GLY A 77 -25.79 14.94 -12.20
N SER A 78 -25.71 13.62 -12.43
CA SER A 78 -26.81 12.68 -12.26
C SER A 78 -26.98 12.33 -10.78
N SER A 79 -28.22 12.43 -10.28
CA SER A 79 -28.59 11.95 -8.95
C SER A 79 -28.33 10.44 -8.82
N ASN A 80 -28.63 9.66 -9.86
CA ASN A 80 -28.42 8.22 -9.85
C ASN A 80 -26.94 7.83 -9.72
N ASP A 81 -26.04 8.53 -10.42
CA ASP A 81 -24.60 8.29 -10.31
C ASP A 81 -24.09 8.50 -8.88
N TRP A 82 -24.59 9.54 -8.20
CA TRP A 82 -24.30 9.77 -6.78
C TRP A 82 -24.82 8.63 -5.90
N PHE A 83 -26.06 8.19 -6.09
CA PHE A 83 -26.62 7.07 -5.32
C PHE A 83 -25.83 5.77 -5.51
N VAL A 84 -25.48 5.43 -6.75
CA VAL A 84 -24.67 4.24 -7.08
C VAL A 84 -23.30 4.33 -6.41
N LEU A 85 -22.67 5.52 -6.44
CA LEU A 85 -21.38 5.74 -5.81
C LEU A 85 -21.45 5.58 -4.28
N ILE A 86 -22.42 6.21 -3.61
CA ILE A 86 -22.58 6.14 -2.16
C ILE A 86 -22.86 4.68 -1.74
N LYS A 87 -23.79 3.98 -2.41
CA LYS A 87 -24.08 2.57 -2.14
C LYS A 87 -22.84 1.69 -2.33
N ARG A 88 -22.02 1.94 -3.37
CA ARG A 88 -20.75 1.23 -3.59
C ARG A 88 -19.76 1.46 -2.44
N VAL A 89 -19.67 2.67 -1.90
CA VAL A 89 -18.82 2.95 -0.72
C VAL A 89 -19.39 2.30 0.54
N CYS A 90 -20.71 2.29 0.74
CA CYS A 90 -21.32 1.56 1.85
C CYS A 90 -21.00 0.05 1.82
N LEU A 91 -21.01 -0.57 0.63
CA LEU A 91 -20.65 -1.99 0.45
C LEU A 91 -19.20 -2.33 0.82
N LEU A 92 -18.29 -1.34 0.84
CA LEU A 92 -16.91 -1.53 1.29
C LEU A 92 -16.79 -1.61 2.82
N HIS A 93 -17.73 -1.01 3.56
CA HIS A 93 -17.69 -0.92 5.02
C HIS A 93 -18.76 -1.77 5.72
N MET A 94 -19.78 -2.23 4.99
CA MET A 94 -20.93 -2.97 5.53
C MET A 94 -21.21 -4.24 4.72
N PRO A 95 -21.69 -5.33 5.35
CA PRO A 95 -22.07 -6.54 4.65
C PRO A 95 -23.24 -6.29 3.69
N ARG A 96 -23.24 -6.99 2.55
CA ARG A 96 -24.20 -6.77 1.44
C ARG A 96 -25.66 -6.87 1.90
N GLY A 97 -25.96 -7.76 2.85
CA GLY A 97 -27.32 -7.95 3.39
C GLY A 97 -27.83 -6.74 4.18
N GLN A 98 -26.94 -6.00 4.85
CA GLN A 98 -27.34 -4.75 5.51
C GLN A 98 -27.60 -3.68 4.47
N VAL A 99 -26.69 -3.50 3.50
CA VAL A 99 -26.83 -2.47 2.45
C VAL A 99 -28.09 -2.66 1.61
N ALA A 100 -28.48 -3.91 1.31
CA ALA A 100 -29.72 -4.19 0.59
C ALA A 100 -30.99 -3.84 1.37
N ALA A 101 -30.91 -3.77 2.70
CA ALA A 101 -32.02 -3.38 3.57
C ALA A 101 -32.05 -1.87 3.88
N LEU A 102 -31.06 -1.09 3.41
CA LEU A 102 -31.08 0.37 3.56
C LEU A 102 -31.99 1.00 2.50
N ASP A 103 -32.94 1.80 2.96
CA ASP A 103 -33.69 2.73 2.12
C ASP A 103 -32.81 3.87 1.61
N ASP A 104 -33.21 4.52 0.51
CA ASP A 104 -32.45 5.60 -0.12
C ASP A 104 -32.20 6.78 0.83
N ASP A 105 -33.18 7.13 1.68
CA ASP A 105 -32.99 8.17 2.69
C ASP A 105 -32.00 7.74 3.78
N ALA A 106 -32.05 6.47 4.20
CA ALA A 106 -31.09 5.92 5.17
C ALA A 106 -29.66 5.87 4.60
N VAL A 107 -29.51 5.68 3.28
CA VAL A 107 -28.22 5.80 2.59
C VAL A 107 -27.73 7.24 2.66
N LEU A 108 -28.58 8.24 2.37
CA LEU A 108 -28.19 9.66 2.40
C LEU A 108 -27.94 10.18 3.81
N ALA A 109 -28.61 9.64 4.83
CA ALA A 109 -28.37 9.96 6.24
C ALA A 109 -26.92 9.67 6.69
N ARG A 110 -26.15 8.90 5.91
CA ARG A 110 -24.72 8.67 6.14
C ARG A 110 -23.87 9.92 5.85
N LEU A 111 -24.34 10.79 4.96
CA LEU A 111 -23.70 12.05 4.62
C LEU A 111 -24.12 13.12 5.63
N THR A 112 -23.50 13.12 6.80
CA THR A 112 -23.90 13.99 7.93
C THR A 112 -23.83 15.49 7.63
N MET A 113 -23.02 15.88 6.64
CA MET A 113 -22.83 17.27 6.22
C MET A 113 -23.72 17.66 5.02
N LEU A 114 -24.54 16.74 4.52
CA LEU A 114 -25.45 17.02 3.43
C LEU A 114 -26.66 17.79 3.95
N ASP A 115 -26.81 19.01 3.43
CA ASP A 115 -27.94 19.89 3.69
C ASP A 115 -29.27 19.21 3.32
N GLU A 116 -30.32 19.49 4.09
CA GLU A 116 -31.64 18.87 3.91
C GLU A 116 -32.23 19.22 2.54
N SER A 117 -32.01 20.45 2.07
CA SER A 117 -32.45 20.89 0.73
C SER A 117 -31.81 20.07 -0.39
N ALA A 118 -30.51 19.76 -0.26
CA ALA A 118 -29.78 18.96 -1.24
C ALA A 118 -30.16 17.49 -1.16
N ARG A 119 -30.46 16.97 0.04
CA ARG A 119 -30.96 15.61 0.25
C ARG A 119 -32.30 15.40 -0.43
N GLN A 120 -33.25 16.31 -0.23
CA GLN A 120 -34.56 16.25 -0.87
C GLN A 120 -34.47 16.35 -2.39
N ALA A 121 -33.60 17.24 -2.91
CA ALA A 121 -33.33 17.34 -4.33
C ALA A 121 -32.76 16.04 -4.92
N LEU A 122 -31.89 15.33 -4.20
CA LEU A 122 -31.39 14.02 -4.61
C LEU A 122 -32.50 12.97 -4.69
N LEU A 123 -33.30 12.85 -3.62
CA LEU A 123 -34.37 11.87 -3.51
C LEU A 123 -35.45 12.08 -4.58
N ASP A 124 -35.93 13.32 -4.74
CA ASP A 124 -36.96 13.65 -5.72
C ASP A 124 -36.49 13.38 -7.16
N ARG A 125 -35.19 13.55 -7.42
CA ARG A 125 -34.60 13.41 -8.75
C ARG A 125 -34.17 11.97 -9.05
N HIS A 126 -33.93 11.13 -8.04
CA HIS A 126 -33.51 9.74 -8.20
C HIS A 126 -34.54 8.89 -8.96
N TYR A 127 -35.83 9.12 -8.69
CA TYR A 127 -36.92 8.37 -9.32
C TYR A 127 -37.37 8.96 -10.67
N ARG A 128 -36.80 10.09 -11.09
CA ARG A 128 -37.16 10.75 -12.35
C ARG A 128 -36.17 10.36 -13.45
N HIS A 129 -36.71 10.07 -14.63
CA HIS A 129 -35.92 9.69 -15.80
C HIS A 129 -34.97 10.81 -16.29
N ALA A 130 -35.28 12.06 -15.94
CA ALA A 130 -34.35 13.18 -16.00
C ALA A 130 -33.79 13.38 -14.59
N ASP A 131 -32.64 12.79 -14.31
CA ASP A 131 -32.07 12.70 -12.97
C ASP A 131 -31.01 13.79 -12.67
N ARG A 132 -30.86 14.77 -13.58
CA ARG A 132 -29.89 15.85 -13.46
C ARG A 132 -30.22 16.81 -12.32
N LEU A 133 -29.21 17.04 -11.47
CA LEU A 133 -29.19 18.03 -10.41
C LEU A 133 -28.76 19.41 -10.96
N THR A 134 -29.09 20.47 -10.22
CA THR A 134 -28.52 21.79 -10.48
C THR A 134 -27.05 21.82 -10.08
N ASP A 135 -26.24 22.64 -10.76
CA ASP A 135 -24.80 22.74 -10.48
C ASP A 135 -24.52 23.05 -9.01
N SER A 136 -25.28 23.96 -8.40
CA SER A 136 -25.14 24.32 -6.98
C SER A 136 -25.46 23.16 -6.03
N THR A 137 -26.44 22.32 -6.36
CA THR A 137 -26.78 21.13 -5.56
C THR A 137 -25.72 20.06 -5.74
N ASN A 138 -25.28 19.84 -6.98
CA ASN A 138 -24.26 18.86 -7.32
C ASN A 138 -22.93 19.15 -6.60
N GLU A 139 -22.52 20.42 -6.51
CA GLU A 139 -21.36 20.85 -5.72
C GLU A 139 -21.51 20.54 -4.22
N LYS A 140 -22.66 20.88 -3.61
CA LYS A 140 -22.94 20.56 -2.20
C LYS A 140 -22.86 19.07 -1.92
N VAL A 141 -23.36 18.24 -2.84
CA VAL A 141 -23.31 16.78 -2.73
C VAL A 141 -21.88 16.28 -2.81
N ALA A 142 -21.09 16.82 -3.76
CA ALA A 142 -19.69 16.47 -3.92
C ALA A 142 -18.86 16.80 -2.67
N ASP A 143 -19.08 17.99 -2.09
CA ASP A 143 -18.40 18.43 -0.86
C ASP A 143 -18.78 17.56 0.34
N ALA A 144 -20.08 17.29 0.52
CA ALA A 144 -20.56 16.40 1.58
C ALA A 144 -19.98 14.98 1.44
N PHE A 145 -19.88 14.48 0.21
CA PHE A 145 -19.29 13.17 -0.09
C PHE A 145 -17.79 13.12 0.18
N ASP A 146 -17.03 14.14 -0.21
CA ASP A 146 -15.58 14.22 0.07
C ASP A 146 -15.30 14.30 1.57
N GLN A 147 -16.10 15.09 2.31
CA GLN A 147 -15.98 15.17 3.76
C GLN A 147 -16.34 13.85 4.45
N TRP A 148 -17.37 13.15 3.98
CA TRP A 148 -17.71 11.82 4.45
C TRP A 148 -16.57 10.82 4.19
N LEU A 149 -16.00 10.83 2.98
CA LEU A 149 -14.84 10.00 2.62
C LEU A 149 -13.62 10.23 3.53
N LYS A 150 -13.38 11.48 3.94
CA LYS A 150 -12.30 11.82 4.88
C LYS A 150 -12.57 11.29 6.29
N GLY A 151 -13.85 11.25 6.71
CA GLY A 151 -14.28 10.77 8.01
C GLY A 151 -14.38 9.25 8.15
N LEU A 152 -14.39 8.50 7.03
CA LEU A 152 -14.50 7.05 7.07
C LEU A 152 -13.21 6.37 7.60
N PRO A 153 -13.34 5.40 8.52
CA PRO A 153 -12.21 4.58 8.95
C PRO A 153 -11.71 3.73 7.79
N ASP A 154 -10.44 3.36 7.80
CA ASP A 154 -9.87 2.49 6.76
C ASP A 154 -10.68 1.19 6.64
N ALA A 155 -11.10 0.85 5.42
CA ALA A 155 -11.84 -0.39 5.13
C ALA A 155 -11.07 -1.62 5.64
N ARG A 156 -11.79 -2.53 6.31
CA ARG A 156 -11.26 -3.64 7.13
C ARG A 156 -10.79 -4.83 6.28
#